data_AF-A0A831J848-F1
#
_entry.id   AF-A0A831J848-F1
#
_cell.length_a   1.000
_cell.length_b   1.000
_cell.length_c   1.000
_cell.angle_alpha   90.00
_cell.angle_beta   90.00
_cell.angle_gamma   90.00
#
_symmetry.space_group_name_H-M   'P 1'
#
loop_
_entity.id
_entity.type
_entity.pdbx_description
1 polymer ?
#
loop_
_entity_poly.entity_id
_entity_poly.type
_entity_poly.pdbx_seq_one_letter_code
_entity_poly.pdbx_strand_id
1 'polypeptide(L)'
;AGKGGGYSADGAIYSEQNTYYESNNLEGQESVYNAQSSLSGMHLNSVNDVYNSQTDAPIYHALNCTSNAEKMMCFLLNERTRELCGEGYRWEDLARTKTLDARWHAFNDGVSRGIGEFDPAIHYYRPIPQSYLDGVTNNSGAALTNEEKRALQNPGY
;
A
#
# COMPACT_ATOMS: atom_id res chain seq x y z
N ALA A 1 -7.74 24.13 3.43
CA ALA A 1 -8.86 23.30 2.95
C ALA A 1 -8.28 21.99 2.44
N GLY A 2 -8.34 20.95 3.26
CA GLY A 2 -7.83 19.62 2.93
C GLY A 2 -8.73 18.97 1.89
N LYS A 3 -8.15 18.65 0.73
CA LYS A 3 -8.78 17.78 -0.24
C LYS A 3 -8.33 16.36 0.12
N GLY A 4 -9.22 15.57 0.70
CA GLY A 4 -9.01 14.15 0.87
C GLY A 4 -8.82 13.51 -0.51
N GLY A 5 -7.80 12.67 -0.64
CA GLY A 5 -7.43 11.97 -1.88
C GLY A 5 -6.83 12.88 -2.96
N GLY A 6 -5.50 12.98 -2.98
CA GLY A 6 -4.77 13.55 -4.12
C GLY A 6 -4.11 14.90 -3.81
N TYR A 7 -2.80 14.85 -3.56
CA TYR A 7 -1.93 16.02 -3.39
C TYR A 7 -1.74 16.81 -4.71
N SER A 8 -2.19 16.28 -5.84
CA SER A 8 -2.25 16.91 -7.16
C SER A 8 -3.07 16.01 -8.11
N ALA A 9 -3.29 16.44 -9.36
CA ALA A 9 -3.81 15.56 -10.42
C ALA A 9 -2.94 14.29 -10.60
N ASP A 10 -1.68 14.34 -10.20
CA ASP A 10 -0.74 13.20 -10.22
C ASP A 10 -1.04 12.15 -9.14
N GLY A 11 -1.93 12.47 -8.19
CA GLY A 11 -2.40 11.56 -7.13
C GLY A 11 -3.86 11.14 -7.26
N ALA A 12 -4.50 11.43 -8.41
CA ALA A 12 -5.88 11.00 -8.65
C ALA A 12 -5.93 9.47 -8.86
N ILE A 13 -6.98 8.83 -8.34
CA ILE A 13 -7.33 7.41 -8.61
C ILE A 13 -7.62 7.19 -10.11
N TYR A 14 -7.91 8.26 -10.83
CA TYR A 14 -8.14 8.25 -12.27
C TYR A 14 -6.83 8.46 -13.02
N SER A 15 -6.40 7.43 -13.75
CA SER A 15 -5.33 7.52 -14.75
C SER A 15 -5.95 7.58 -16.14
N GLU A 16 -5.61 8.60 -16.93
CA GLU A 16 -5.90 8.65 -18.37
C GLU A 16 -5.00 7.69 -19.17
N GLN A 17 -4.02 7.09 -18.52
CA GLN A 17 -3.06 6.16 -19.08
C GLN A 17 -3.44 4.74 -18.67
N ASN A 18 -3.67 3.86 -19.65
CA ASN A 18 -3.86 2.43 -19.43
C ASN A 18 -2.81 1.65 -20.25
N THR A 19 -2.43 0.48 -19.76
CA THR A 19 -1.56 -0.47 -20.48
C THR A 19 -2.37 -1.55 -21.17
N TYR A 20 -3.68 -1.36 -21.34
CA TYR A 20 -4.59 -2.38 -21.89
C TYR A 20 -4.12 -2.87 -23.26
N TYR A 21 -3.62 -1.94 -24.07
CA TYR A 21 -3.10 -2.22 -25.40
C TYR A 21 -1.87 -3.14 -25.35
N GLU A 22 -0.90 -2.84 -24.49
CA GLU A 22 0.34 -3.59 -24.31
C GLU A 22 0.13 -4.93 -23.60
N SER A 23 -0.72 -4.95 -22.56
CA SER A 23 -1.03 -6.16 -21.77
C SER A 23 -1.77 -7.22 -22.57
N ASN A 24 -2.45 -6.85 -23.66
CA ASN A 24 -3.14 -7.78 -24.55
C ASN A 24 -2.37 -8.09 -25.85
N ASN A 25 -1.11 -7.64 -25.97
CA ASN A 25 -0.26 -7.88 -27.13
C ASN A 25 -0.92 -7.46 -28.46
N LEU A 26 -1.57 -6.30 -28.48
CA LEU A 26 -2.33 -5.78 -29.63
C LEU A 26 -1.45 -4.96 -30.61
N GLU A 27 -0.14 -5.18 -30.62
CA GLU A 27 0.84 -4.47 -31.47
C GLU A 27 0.40 -4.45 -32.94
N GLY A 28 0.40 -3.27 -33.59
CA GLY A 28 -0.09 -3.07 -34.96
C GLY A 28 -1.60 -2.78 -35.10
N GLN A 29 -2.35 -2.72 -33.99
CA GLN A 29 -3.78 -2.35 -33.94
C GLN A 29 -4.03 -0.98 -33.28
N GLU A 30 -3.01 -0.12 -33.19
CA GLU A 30 -3.06 1.21 -32.54
C GLU A 30 -4.24 2.04 -33.07
N SER A 31 -4.45 2.04 -34.39
CA SER A 31 -5.53 2.78 -35.05
C SER A 31 -6.93 2.23 -34.79
N VAL A 32 -7.05 0.93 -34.46
CA VAL A 32 -8.34 0.27 -34.18
C VAL A 32 -8.84 0.64 -32.80
N TYR A 33 -7.93 0.74 -31.84
CA TYR A 33 -8.25 1.00 -30.42
C TYR A 33 -8.00 2.45 -29.99
N ASN A 34 -7.58 3.33 -30.91
CA ASN A 34 -7.15 4.70 -30.62
C ASN A 34 -6.15 4.73 -29.44
N ALA A 35 -5.21 3.79 -29.46
CA ALA A 35 -4.21 3.62 -28.42
C ALA A 35 -2.85 4.09 -28.94
N GLN A 36 -2.11 4.84 -28.12
CA GLN A 36 -0.71 5.15 -28.39
C GLN A 36 0.17 4.20 -27.58
N SER A 37 1.15 3.57 -28.22
CA SER A 37 2.12 2.74 -27.53
C SER A 37 2.86 3.55 -26.47
N SER A 38 2.76 3.11 -25.22
CA SER A 38 3.49 3.63 -24.07
C SER A 38 4.81 2.89 -23.83
N LEU A 39 5.16 1.92 -24.70
CA LEU A 39 6.31 1.03 -24.56
C LEU A 39 7.62 1.79 -24.29
N SER A 40 7.92 2.80 -25.09
CA SER A 40 9.14 3.60 -24.94
C SER A 40 9.18 4.41 -23.64
N GLY A 41 8.00 4.78 -23.09
CA GLY A 41 7.87 5.50 -21.83
C GLY A 41 7.90 4.60 -20.59
N MET A 42 7.59 3.30 -20.75
CA MET A 42 7.60 2.31 -19.66
C MET A 42 8.86 1.43 -19.64
N HIS A 43 9.77 1.61 -20.60
CA HIS A 43 10.97 0.80 -20.69
C HIS A 43 12.01 1.21 -19.63
N LEU A 44 12.39 0.25 -18.78
CA LEU A 44 13.54 0.38 -17.87
C LEU A 44 14.77 -0.24 -18.55
N ASN A 45 15.77 0.58 -18.83
CA ASN A 45 17.04 0.14 -19.44
C ASN A 45 17.93 -0.55 -18.41
N SER A 46 17.83 -0.14 -17.14
CA SER A 46 18.59 -0.73 -16.05
C SER A 46 17.97 -0.43 -14.69
N VAL A 47 18.47 -1.09 -13.65
CA VAL A 47 18.10 -0.77 -12.26
C VAL A 47 18.43 0.67 -11.86
N ASN A 48 19.35 1.35 -12.56
CA ASN A 48 19.64 2.76 -12.29
C ASN A 48 18.46 3.67 -12.62
N ASP A 49 17.57 3.26 -13.54
CA ASP A 49 16.37 4.01 -13.88
C ASP A 49 15.38 4.00 -12.70
N VAL A 50 15.38 2.92 -11.90
CA VAL A 50 14.64 2.85 -10.63
C VAL A 50 15.34 3.69 -9.56
N TYR A 51 16.64 3.48 -9.32
CA TYR A 51 17.36 4.14 -8.23
C TYR A 51 17.44 5.66 -8.37
N ASN A 52 17.34 6.16 -9.60
CA ASN A 52 17.38 7.57 -9.96
C ASN A 52 16.08 8.04 -10.65
N SER A 53 14.97 7.32 -10.46
CA SER A 53 13.66 7.69 -10.99
C SER A 53 13.28 9.11 -10.57
N GLN A 54 13.08 10.00 -11.55
CA GLN A 54 12.64 11.37 -11.27
C GLN A 54 11.20 11.40 -10.74
N THR A 55 10.36 10.47 -11.22
CA THR A 55 8.97 10.32 -10.80
C THR A 55 8.87 9.84 -9.35
N ASP A 56 9.70 8.88 -8.93
CA ASP A 56 9.65 8.34 -7.57
C ASP A 56 10.54 9.09 -6.57
N ALA A 57 11.46 9.95 -7.03
CA ALA A 57 12.37 10.70 -6.16
C ALA A 57 11.65 11.44 -5.01
N PRO A 58 10.50 12.13 -5.23
CA PRO A 58 9.74 12.74 -4.13
C PRO A 58 9.25 11.73 -3.09
N ILE A 59 8.86 10.52 -3.51
CA ILE A 59 8.39 9.46 -2.62
C ILE A 59 9.56 8.87 -1.84
N TYR A 60 10.70 8.62 -2.50
CA TYR A 60 11.93 8.16 -1.84
C TYR A 60 12.38 9.15 -0.77
N HIS A 61 12.33 10.46 -1.06
CA HIS A 61 12.67 11.49 -0.09
C HIS A 61 11.69 11.51 1.09
N ALA A 62 10.37 11.48 0.82
CA ALA A 62 9.34 11.47 1.87
C ALA A 62 9.42 10.23 2.78
N LEU A 63 9.86 9.08 2.25
CA LEU A 63 10.06 7.84 3.01
C LEU A 63 11.50 7.64 3.52
N ASN A 64 12.38 8.63 3.32
CA ASN A 64 13.80 8.55 3.69
C ASN A 64 14.50 7.28 3.17
N CYS A 65 14.21 6.87 1.93
CA CYS A 65 14.88 5.74 1.29
C CYS A 65 16.31 6.14 0.90
N THR A 66 17.30 5.63 1.64
CA THR A 66 18.72 6.00 1.45
C THR A 66 19.51 4.94 0.70
N SER A 67 19.06 3.69 0.74
CA SER A 67 19.70 2.54 0.08
C SER A 67 19.00 2.13 -1.21
N ASN A 68 19.73 1.45 -2.09
CA ASN A 68 19.16 0.86 -3.32
C ASN A 68 18.06 -0.18 -3.02
N ALA A 69 18.19 -0.91 -1.90
CA ALA A 69 17.19 -1.88 -1.49
C ALA A 69 15.86 -1.20 -1.07
N GLU A 70 15.93 -0.12 -0.30
CA GLU A 70 14.76 0.67 0.09
C GLU A 70 14.09 1.31 -1.13
N LYS A 71 14.90 1.89 -2.04
CA LYS A 71 14.39 2.47 -3.29
C LYS A 71 13.69 1.42 -4.17
N MET A 72 14.29 0.23 -4.32
CA MET A 72 13.69 -0.87 -5.07
C MET A 72 12.39 -1.35 -4.42
N MET A 73 12.37 -1.53 -3.10
CA MET A 73 11.15 -1.93 -2.38
C MET A 73 10.06 -0.86 -2.52
N CYS A 74 10.41 0.42 -2.41
CA CYS A 74 9.49 1.53 -2.59
C CYS A 74 8.91 1.55 -4.01
N PHE A 75 9.75 1.38 -5.04
CA PHE A 75 9.35 1.28 -6.43
C PHE A 75 8.36 0.13 -6.66
N LEU A 76 8.71 -1.10 -6.24
CA LEU A 76 7.84 -2.27 -6.40
C LEU A 76 6.47 -2.08 -5.72
N LEU A 77 6.44 -1.49 -4.53
CA LEU A 77 5.18 -1.20 -3.82
C LEU A 77 4.36 -0.10 -4.50
N ASN A 78 5.01 0.86 -5.17
CA ASN A 78 4.31 1.90 -5.94
C ASN A 78 3.73 1.29 -7.22
N GLU A 79 4.50 0.49 -7.96
CA GLU A 79 4.03 -0.22 -9.16
C GLU A 79 2.85 -1.13 -8.87
N ARG A 80 2.91 -1.90 -7.78
CA ARG A 80 1.76 -2.69 -7.32
C ARG A 80 0.51 -1.86 -7.03
N THR A 81 0.69 -0.60 -6.60
CA THR A 81 -0.45 0.30 -6.40
C THR A 81 -1.01 0.77 -7.72
N ARG A 82 -0.17 1.11 -8.71
CA ARG A 82 -0.64 1.54 -10.03
C ARG A 82 -1.42 0.44 -10.75
N GLU A 83 -0.97 -0.80 -10.60
CA GLU A 83 -1.62 -1.97 -11.22
C GLU A 83 -2.88 -2.40 -10.46
N LEU A 84 -2.81 -2.52 -9.13
CA LEU A 84 -3.85 -3.18 -8.32
C LEU A 84 -4.69 -2.17 -7.51
N CYS A 85 -4.75 -0.91 -7.94
CA CYS A 85 -5.47 0.13 -7.21
C CYS A 85 -6.97 -0.23 -7.10
N GLY A 86 -7.51 -0.22 -5.89
CA GLY A 86 -8.91 -0.53 -5.65
C GLY A 86 -9.23 -2.03 -5.48
N GLU A 87 -8.24 -2.92 -5.67
CA GLU A 87 -8.44 -4.36 -5.54
C GLU A 87 -8.25 -4.91 -4.12
N GLY A 88 -8.00 -4.02 -3.15
CA GLY A 88 -7.93 -4.40 -1.73
C GLY A 88 -6.65 -5.13 -1.32
N TYR A 89 -5.52 -4.92 -2.03
CA TYR A 89 -4.21 -5.47 -1.65
C TYR A 89 -3.28 -4.51 -0.92
N ARG A 90 -3.63 -3.20 -0.92
CA ARG A 90 -2.68 -2.17 -0.46
C ARG A 90 -2.35 -2.30 1.01
N TRP A 91 -3.33 -2.63 1.86
CA TRP A 91 -3.09 -2.76 3.29
C TRP A 91 -2.17 -3.95 3.58
N GLU A 92 -2.42 -5.09 2.94
CA GLU A 92 -1.71 -6.35 3.08
C GLU A 92 -0.25 -6.21 2.62
N ASP A 93 -0.04 -5.54 1.49
CA ASP A 93 1.29 -5.22 0.95
C ASP A 93 2.12 -4.41 1.94
N LEU A 94 1.53 -3.33 2.46
CA LEU A 94 2.22 -2.43 3.38
C LEU A 94 2.41 -3.03 4.77
N ALA A 95 1.44 -3.84 5.24
CA ALA A 95 1.51 -4.52 6.52
C ALA A 95 2.59 -5.61 6.53
N ARG A 96 2.65 -6.46 5.50
CA ARG A 96 3.65 -7.54 5.44
C ARG A 96 5.08 -7.03 5.25
N THR A 97 5.24 -5.89 4.58
CA THR A 97 6.55 -5.25 4.37
C THR A 97 6.94 -4.29 5.50
N LYS A 98 6.06 -4.10 6.50
CA LYS A 98 6.25 -3.14 7.60
C LYS A 98 6.53 -1.71 7.11
N THR A 99 5.93 -1.33 5.98
CA THR A 99 6.04 0.03 5.40
C THR A 99 4.78 0.89 5.60
N LEU A 100 3.72 0.31 6.18
CA LEU A 100 2.44 1.00 6.40
C LEU A 100 2.59 2.23 7.30
N ASP A 101 3.34 2.12 8.39
CA ASP A 101 3.57 3.21 9.35
C ASP A 101 4.19 4.45 8.68
N ALA A 102 5.36 4.28 8.05
CA ALA A 102 6.05 5.35 7.35
C ALA A 102 5.17 6.02 6.27
N ARG A 103 4.38 5.21 5.53
CA ARG A 103 3.50 5.71 4.48
C ARG A 103 2.23 6.37 5.02
N TRP A 104 1.70 5.92 6.15
CA TRP A 104 0.61 6.59 6.87
C TRP A 104 1.06 8.01 7.20
N HIS A 105 2.18 8.14 7.91
CA HIS A 105 2.73 9.42 8.35
C HIS A 105 3.11 10.35 7.20
N ALA A 106 3.63 9.81 6.10
CA ALA A 106 4.05 10.62 4.96
C ALA A 106 2.90 11.06 4.04
N PHE A 107 1.87 10.23 3.85
CA PHE A 107 0.93 10.41 2.73
C PHE A 107 -0.55 10.38 3.10
N ASN A 108 -0.92 9.93 4.30
CA ASN A 108 -2.33 9.88 4.70
C ASN A 108 -2.80 11.24 5.21
N ASP A 109 -3.92 11.75 4.68
CA ASP A 109 -4.47 13.04 5.11
C ASP A 109 -4.99 13.01 6.56
N GLY A 110 -5.31 11.83 7.09
CA GLY A 110 -5.65 11.58 8.49
C GLY A 110 -4.62 12.14 9.45
N VAL A 111 -3.32 12.07 9.12
CA VAL A 111 -2.22 12.64 9.93
C VAL A 111 -2.40 14.15 10.06
N SER A 112 -2.47 14.85 8.92
CA SER A 112 -2.63 16.32 8.90
C SER A 112 -3.97 16.80 9.46
N ARG A 113 -4.99 15.95 9.41
CA ARG A 113 -6.34 16.23 9.93
C ARG A 113 -6.49 15.84 11.41
N GLY A 114 -5.50 15.17 12.01
CA GLY A 114 -5.58 14.63 13.36
C GLY A 114 -6.67 13.55 13.53
N ILE A 115 -7.00 12.83 12.46
CA ILE A 115 -8.03 11.79 12.46
C ILE A 115 -7.34 10.44 12.49
N GLY A 116 -7.07 9.97 13.70
CA GLY A 116 -6.43 8.69 13.96
C GLY A 116 -4.90 8.74 13.92
N GLU A 117 -4.29 7.70 14.49
CA GLU A 117 -2.85 7.52 14.53
C GLU A 117 -2.54 6.05 14.22
N PHE A 118 -1.53 5.79 13.39
CA PHE A 118 -1.06 4.44 13.17
C PHE A 118 -0.02 4.08 14.23
N ASP A 119 -0.36 3.19 15.16
CA ASP A 119 0.60 2.64 16.11
C ASP A 119 1.16 1.31 15.57
N PRO A 120 2.45 1.23 15.18
CA PRO A 120 3.07 0.00 14.71
C PRO A 120 3.15 -1.12 15.78
N ALA A 121 2.95 -0.81 17.07
CA ALA A 121 2.83 -1.83 18.11
C ALA A 121 1.47 -2.52 18.13
N ILE A 122 0.44 -1.94 17.48
CA ILE A 122 -0.95 -2.37 17.57
C ILE A 122 -1.51 -2.71 16.18
N HIS A 123 -1.44 -1.77 15.24
CA HIS A 123 -2.28 -1.73 14.03
C HIS A 123 -1.80 -2.59 12.86
N TYR A 124 -0.70 -3.35 12.99
CA TYR A 124 -0.35 -4.37 12.01
C TYR A 124 -1.23 -5.62 12.08
N TYR A 125 -1.93 -5.82 13.19
CA TYR A 125 -2.91 -6.88 13.36
C TYR A 125 -4.25 -6.26 13.72
N ARG A 126 -5.35 -6.90 13.28
CA ARG A 126 -6.70 -6.50 13.72
C ARG A 126 -7.00 -7.17 15.05
N PRO A 127 -7.85 -6.60 15.92
CA PRO A 127 -8.27 -7.31 17.12
C PRO A 127 -8.96 -8.62 16.74
N ILE A 128 -8.65 -9.69 17.46
CA ILE A 128 -9.44 -10.91 17.43
C ILE A 128 -10.86 -10.53 17.87
N PRO A 129 -11.90 -10.90 17.11
CA PRO A 129 -13.27 -10.52 17.43
C PRO A 129 -13.66 -10.92 18.85
N GLN A 130 -14.26 -9.99 19.60
CA GLN A 130 -14.64 -10.25 21.00
C GLN A 130 -15.59 -11.45 21.12
N SER A 131 -16.51 -11.62 20.17
CA SER A 131 -17.43 -12.77 20.13
C SER A 131 -16.70 -14.11 19.96
N TYR A 132 -15.56 -14.14 19.27
CA TYR A 132 -14.72 -15.33 19.20
C TYR A 132 -14.08 -15.60 20.56
N LEU A 133 -13.47 -14.58 21.19
CA LEU A 133 -12.84 -14.71 22.51
C LEU A 133 -13.83 -15.15 23.60
N ASP A 134 -15.08 -14.69 23.51
CA ASP A 134 -16.15 -15.06 24.43
C ASP A 134 -16.69 -16.49 24.20
N GLY A 135 -16.55 -17.01 22.98
CA GLY A 135 -17.00 -18.36 22.60
C GLY A 135 -15.97 -19.46 22.81
N VAL A 136 -14.71 -19.12 23.04
CA VAL A 136 -13.63 -20.09 23.31
C VAL A 136 -13.69 -20.55 24.77
N THR A 137 -13.43 -21.83 24.99
CA THR A 137 -13.30 -22.43 26.32
C THR A 137 -11.88 -22.96 26.54
N ASN A 138 -11.48 -23.03 27.81
CA ASN A 138 -10.22 -23.66 28.20
C ASN A 138 -10.36 -25.19 28.22
N ASN A 139 -9.27 -25.89 28.58
CA ASN A 139 -9.24 -27.36 28.60
C ASN A 139 -10.22 -28.01 29.59
N SER A 140 -10.76 -27.27 30.56
CA SER A 140 -11.80 -27.79 31.47
C SER A 140 -13.22 -27.53 30.96
N GLY A 141 -13.37 -26.90 29.79
CA GLY A 141 -14.65 -26.54 29.20
C GLY A 141 -15.26 -25.26 29.78
N ALA A 142 -14.56 -24.53 30.65
CA ALA A 142 -15.01 -23.25 31.17
C ALA A 142 -14.70 -22.11 30.18
N ALA A 143 -15.51 -21.06 30.22
CA ALA A 143 -15.22 -19.83 29.47
C ALA A 143 -13.89 -19.22 29.93
N LEU A 144 -13.16 -18.60 29.01
CA LEU A 144 -11.89 -17.94 29.31
C LEU A 144 -12.09 -16.78 30.30
N THR A 145 -11.15 -16.63 31.24
CA THR A 145 -11.00 -15.45 32.09
C THR A 145 -10.56 -14.23 31.27
N ASN A 146 -10.64 -13.03 31.85
CA ASN A 146 -10.20 -11.81 31.17
C ASN A 146 -8.70 -11.84 30.87
N GLU A 147 -7.90 -12.38 31.78
CA GLU A 147 -6.47 -12.53 31.62
C GLU A 147 -6.13 -13.50 30.48
N GLU A 148 -6.83 -14.63 30.37
CA GLU A 148 -6.67 -15.58 29.27
C GLU A 148 -7.10 -15.00 27.93
N LYS A 149 -8.22 -14.26 27.88
CA LYS A 149 -8.65 -13.55 26.67
C LYS A 149 -7.63 -12.51 26.21
N ARG A 150 -7.09 -11.73 27.15
CA ARG A 150 -6.03 -10.74 26.85
C ARG A 150 -4.74 -11.41 26.39
N ALA A 151 -4.39 -12.58 26.94
CA ALA A 151 -3.23 -13.34 26.50
C ALA A 151 -3.41 -13.95 25.10
N LEU A 152 -4.66 -14.27 24.71
CA LEU A 152 -5.01 -14.76 23.37
C LEU A 152 -5.09 -13.63 22.34
N GLN A 153 -5.44 -12.43 22.76
CA GLN A 153 -5.62 -11.26 21.91
C GLN A 153 -4.32 -10.84 21.22
N ASN A 154 -4.45 -10.21 20.04
CA ASN A 154 -3.33 -9.58 19.36
C ASN A 154 -2.75 -8.42 20.18
N PRO A 155 -1.44 -8.14 20.09
CA PRO A 155 -0.78 -7.11 20.89
C PRO A 155 -1.48 -5.75 20.79
N GLY A 156 -1.67 -5.09 21.94
CA GLY A 156 -2.23 -3.74 22.04
C GLY A 156 -3.75 -3.63 22.07
N TYR A 157 -4.47 -4.75 21.97
CA TYR A 157 -5.94 -4.80 22.07
C TYR A 157 -6.44 -5.46 23.37
#